data_AF-A0A432KFI8-F1
#
_entry.id   AF-A0A432KFI8-F1
#
_cell.length_a   1.000
_cell.length_b   1.000
_cell.length_c   1.000
_cell.angle_alpha   90.00
_cell.angle_beta   90.00
_cell.angle_gamma   90.00
#
_symmetry.space_group_name_H-M   'P 1'
#
loop_
_entity.id
_entity.type
_entity.pdbx_description
1 polymer ?
#
loop_
_entity_poly.entity_id
_entity_poly.type
_entity_poly.pdbx_seq_one_letter_code
_entity_poly.pdbx_strand_id
1 'polypeptide(L)'
;PEEMADPGFGSIRLFWPPAEEEPSEADQSILDAVQQTRQIASRYGGSAVVEHCPLPVKRQIDVWGDAPDSLAVMRSIKDRFDPNGILNPGRFLGGI
;
A
#
# COMPACT_ATOMS: atom_id res chain seq x y z
N PRO A 1 6.00 14.47 -8.94
CA PRO A 1 5.73 13.04 -9.24
C PRO A 1 5.33 12.92 -10.70
N GLU A 2 5.77 11.86 -11.38
CA GLU A 2 5.21 11.49 -12.68
C GLU A 2 3.91 10.70 -12.47
N GLU A 3 2.97 10.81 -13.40
CA GLU A 3 1.68 10.12 -13.31
C GLU A 3 1.34 9.41 -14.62
N MET A 4 0.73 8.23 -14.48
CA MET A 4 0.17 7.48 -15.60
C MET A 4 -1.25 7.07 -15.23
N ALA A 5 -2.21 7.59 -15.98
CA ALA A 5 -3.63 7.32 -15.77
C ALA A 5 -4.17 6.37 -16.85
N ASP A 6 -5.01 5.43 -16.43
CA ASP A 6 -5.76 4.52 -17.29
C ASP A 6 -7.26 4.78 -17.08
N PRO A 7 -7.86 5.80 -17.76
CA PRO A 7 -9.21 6.27 -17.45
C PRO A 7 -10.29 5.21 -17.63
N GLY A 8 -10.10 4.27 -18.57
CA GLY A 8 -11.04 3.17 -18.81
C GLY A 8 -11.13 2.17 -17.65
N PHE A 9 -10.13 2.14 -16.77
CA PHE A 9 -10.07 1.25 -15.61
C PHE A 9 -10.21 2.01 -14.28
N GLY A 10 -10.24 3.34 -14.31
CA GLY A 10 -10.34 4.17 -13.10
C GLY A 10 -9.09 4.10 -12.21
N SER A 11 -7.92 3.77 -12.79
CA SER A 11 -6.65 3.67 -12.06
C SER A 11 -5.68 4.78 -12.45
N ILE A 12 -4.92 5.24 -11.46
CA ILE A 12 -3.80 6.17 -11.64
C ILE A 12 -2.59 5.56 -10.91
N ARG A 13 -1.45 5.52 -11.59
CA ARG A 13 -0.16 5.19 -10.99
C ARG A 13 0.67 6.45 -10.83
N LEU A 14 1.22 6.64 -9.65
CA LEU A 14 2.04 7.78 -9.28
C LEU A 14 3.47 7.32 -9.02
N PHE A 15 4.45 8.03 -9.58
CA PHE A 15 5.86 7.72 -9.46
C PHE A 15 6.59 8.92 -8.84
N TRP A 16 7.39 8.65 -7.81
CA TRP A 16 8.28 9.63 -7.23
C TRP A 16 9.70 9.38 -7.73
N PRO A 17 10.34 10.35 -8.40
CA PRO A 17 11.76 10.25 -8.69
C PRO A 17 12.56 10.23 -7.39
N PRO A 18 13.78 9.65 -7.40
CA PRO A 18 14.66 9.66 -6.24
C PRO A 18 14.91 11.10 -5.78
N ALA A 19 14.77 11.34 -4.48
CA ALA A 19 14.99 12.66 -3.90
C ALA A 19 16.47 13.03 -3.91
N GLU A 20 16.76 14.32 -4.10
CA GLU A 20 18.10 14.92 -3.89
C GLU A 20 18.34 15.27 -2.40
N GLU A 21 17.33 15.04 -1.56
CA GLU A 21 17.28 15.38 -0.13
C GLU A 21 18.03 14.37 0.74
N GLU A 22 18.29 14.74 2.00
CA GLU A 22 18.78 13.81 3.00
C GLU A 22 17.79 12.64 3.19
N PRO A 23 18.25 11.38 3.33
CA PRO A 23 17.39 10.20 3.27
C PRO A 23 16.17 10.22 4.21
N SER A 24 16.33 10.79 5.42
CA SER A 24 15.24 10.86 6.40
C SER A 24 14.13 11.83 6.04
N GLU A 25 14.47 12.94 5.39
CA GLU A 25 13.48 13.94 4.95
C GLU A 25 12.73 13.41 3.72
N ALA A 26 13.47 12.79 2.79
CA ALA A 26 12.90 12.11 1.64
C ALA A 26 11.91 11.01 2.06
N ASP A 27 12.26 10.19 3.06
CA ASP A 27 11.40 9.15 3.58
C ASP A 27 10.09 9.72 4.16
N GLN A 28 10.17 10.82 4.93
CA GLN A 28 8.98 11.47 5.50
C GLN A 28 8.06 12.05 4.43
N SER A 29 8.63 12.69 3.41
CA SER A 29 7.88 13.22 2.26
C SER A 29 7.10 12.13 1.52
N ILE A 30 7.71 10.94 1.35
CA ILE A 30 7.04 9.78 0.76
C ILE A 30 5.91 9.27 1.66
N LEU A 31 6.12 9.20 2.98
CA LEU A 31 5.08 8.77 3.92
C LEU A 31 3.85 9.69 3.87
N ASP A 32 4.08 10.99 3.86
CA ASP A 32 3.02 12.00 3.78
C ASP A 32 2.26 11.89 2.45
N ALA A 33 2.98 11.71 1.34
CA ALA A 33 2.38 11.51 0.03
C ALA A 33 1.49 10.24 -0.04
N VAL A 34 1.94 9.13 0.56
CA VAL A 34 1.14 7.89 0.64
C VAL A 34 -0.14 8.13 1.44
N GLN A 35 -0.05 8.79 2.60
CA GLN A 35 -1.21 9.09 3.44
C GLN A 35 -2.21 10.01 2.72
N GLN A 36 -1.73 11.08 2.09
CA GLN A 36 -2.57 11.99 1.32
C GLN A 36 -3.26 11.29 0.15
N THR A 37 -2.53 10.46 -0.59
CA THR A 37 -3.08 9.70 -1.72
C THR A 37 -4.19 8.76 -1.26
N ARG A 38 -4.01 8.07 -0.12
CA ARG A 38 -5.03 7.19 0.46
C ARG A 38 -6.27 7.95 0.90
N GLN A 39 -6.11 9.09 1.56
CA GLN A 39 -7.23 9.94 1.98
C GLN A 39 -8.05 10.43 0.78
N ILE A 40 -7.36 10.84 -0.29
CA ILE A 40 -8.01 11.27 -1.53
C ILE A 40 -8.76 10.09 -2.17
N ALA A 41 -8.11 8.95 -2.35
CA ALA A 41 -8.74 7.77 -2.94
C ALA A 41 -9.98 7.34 -2.14
N SER A 42 -9.87 7.25 -0.80
CA SER A 42 -10.96 6.88 0.10
C SER A 42 -12.16 7.83 -0.01
N ARG A 43 -11.92 9.14 -0.13
CA ARG A 43 -12.99 10.14 -0.31
C ARG A 43 -13.86 9.88 -1.55
N TYR A 44 -13.29 9.26 -2.57
CA TYR A 44 -13.99 8.88 -3.80
C TYR A 44 -14.38 7.39 -3.85
N GLY A 45 -14.30 6.68 -2.73
CA GLY A 45 -14.60 5.24 -2.65
C GLY A 45 -13.58 4.34 -3.33
N GLY A 46 -12.39 4.86 -3.65
CA GLY A 46 -11.26 4.12 -4.18
C GLY A 46 -10.27 3.67 -3.10
N SER A 47 -9.17 3.08 -3.54
CA SER A 47 -8.07 2.61 -2.69
C SER A 47 -6.71 2.92 -3.32
N ALA A 48 -5.65 3.00 -2.51
CA ALA A 48 -4.29 3.17 -3.00
C ALA A 48 -3.32 2.19 -2.32
N VAL A 49 -2.52 1.51 -3.14
CA VAL A 49 -1.48 0.57 -2.71
C VAL A 49 -0.10 1.13 -3.08
N VAL A 50 0.91 0.75 -2.31
CA VAL A 50 2.31 1.08 -2.59
C VAL A 50 2.98 -0.12 -3.25
N GLU A 51 3.22 -0.02 -4.56
CA GLU A 51 3.86 -1.09 -5.32
C GLU A 51 5.38 -1.16 -5.06
N HIS A 52 6.04 -0.01 -4.95
CA HIS A 52 7.47 0.10 -4.72
C HIS A 52 7.79 1.27 -3.77
N CYS A 53 8.71 1.04 -2.83
CA CYS A 53 9.23 2.09 -1.96
C CYS A 53 10.58 1.66 -1.33
N PRO A 54 11.39 2.62 -0.84
CA PRO A 54 12.56 2.33 -0.03
C PRO A 54 12.23 1.50 1.21
N LEU A 55 13.19 0.68 1.67
CA LEU A 55 13.00 -0.19 2.84
C LEU A 55 12.64 0.57 4.14
N PRO A 56 13.23 1.74 4.45
CA PRO A 56 12.84 2.52 5.63
C PRO A 56 11.37 2.96 5.61
N VAL A 57 10.86 3.41 4.46
CA VAL A 57 9.44 3.73 4.26
C VAL A 57 8.59 2.47 4.42
N LYS A 58 8.96 1.38 3.75
CA LYS A 58 8.21 0.11 3.77
C LYS A 58 7.98 -0.44 5.18
N ARG A 59 8.89 -0.18 6.12
CA ARG A 59 8.78 -0.64 7.51
C ARG A 59 7.77 0.16 8.35
N GLN A 60 7.34 1.33 7.87
CA GLN A 60 6.49 2.27 8.60
C GLN A 60 5.04 2.27 8.11
N ILE A 61 4.75 1.59 6.99
CA ILE A 61 3.42 1.56 6.38
C ILE A 61 2.98 0.14 6.07
N ASP A 62 1.66 -0.11 6.13
CA ASP A 62 1.07 -1.23 5.39
C ASP A 62 1.06 -0.83 3.90
N VAL A 63 1.78 -1.56 3.05
CA VAL A 63 1.85 -1.27 1.61
C VAL A 63 0.53 -1.55 0.88
N TRP A 64 -0.35 -2.37 1.44
CA TRP A 64 -1.64 -2.72 0.84
C TRP A 64 -2.76 -1.73 1.18
N GLY A 65 -2.55 -0.86 2.16
CA GLY A 65 -3.57 0.08 2.63
C GLY A 65 -4.33 -0.42 3.83
N ASP A 66 -5.48 0.18 4.08
CA ASP A 66 -6.29 -0.11 5.25
C ASP A 66 -6.99 -1.47 5.11
N ALA A 67 -7.15 -2.16 6.23
CA ALA A 67 -7.89 -3.42 6.28
C ALA A 67 -9.36 -3.18 5.91
N PRO A 68 -9.90 -3.85 4.88
CA PRO A 68 -11.30 -3.74 4.55
C PRO A 68 -12.16 -4.58 5.49
N ASP A 69 -13.47 -4.31 5.53
CA ASP A 69 -14.45 -5.10 6.30
C ASP A 69 -14.45 -6.60 5.92
N SER A 70 -14.02 -6.91 4.70
CA SER A 70 -13.88 -8.27 4.19
C SER A 70 -12.65 -9.03 4.70
N LEU A 71 -11.81 -8.42 5.56
CA LEU A 71 -10.59 -9.05 6.08
C LEU A 71 -10.86 -10.39 6.77
N ALA A 72 -11.96 -10.52 7.50
CA ALA A 72 -12.33 -11.78 8.16
C ALA A 72 -12.57 -12.92 7.15
N VAL A 73 -13.16 -12.62 5.99
CA VAL A 73 -13.35 -13.60 4.91
C VAL A 73 -12.01 -13.96 4.26
N MET A 74 -11.14 -12.98 4.04
CA MET A 74 -9.81 -13.26 3.49
C MET A 74 -8.97 -14.14 4.42
N ARG A 75 -9.04 -13.90 5.74
CA ARG A 75 -8.38 -14.75 6.73
C ARG A 75 -8.93 -16.18 6.72
N SER A 76 -10.26 -16.38 6.66
CA SER A 76 -10.83 -17.73 6.62
C SER A 76 -10.46 -18.51 5.35
N ILE A 77 -10.35 -17.82 4.21
CA ILE A 77 -9.83 -18.40 2.98
C ILE A 77 -8.37 -18.81 3.20
N LYS A 78 -7.51 -17.93 3.73
CA LYS A 78 -6.11 -18.25 3.99
C LYS A 78 -5.98 -19.46 4.92
N ASP A 79 -6.71 -19.49 6.04
CA ASP A 79 -6.63 -20.57 7.02
C ASP A 79 -7.00 -21.94 6.41
N ARG A 80 -7.89 -21.96 5.40
CA ARG A 80 -8.27 -23.20 4.70
C ARG A 80 -7.16 -23.72 3.78
N PHE A 81 -6.39 -22.83 3.15
CA PHE A 81 -5.35 -23.20 2.18
C PHE A 81 -3.94 -23.26 2.80
N ASP A 82 -3.70 -22.55 3.89
CA ASP A 82 -2.43 -22.48 4.61
C ASP A 82 -2.68 -22.57 6.14
N PRO A 83 -3.21 -23.71 6.64
CA PRO A 83 -3.58 -23.85 8.05
C PRO A 83 -2.40 -23.75 9.01
N ASN A 84 -1.18 -23.99 8.52
CA ASN A 84 0.04 -23.87 9.31
C ASN A 84 0.69 -22.47 9.18
N GLY A 85 0.13 -21.57 8.37
CA GLY A 85 0.64 -20.21 8.19
C GLY A 85 2.06 -20.15 7.61
N ILE A 86 2.48 -21.13 6.81
CA ILE A 86 3.86 -21.24 6.30
C ILE A 86 4.06 -20.46 5.00
N LEU A 87 2.98 -20.14 4.28
CA LEU A 87 3.06 -19.43 3.02
C LEU A 87 3.11 -17.92 3.29
N ASN A 88 4.33 -17.39 3.24
CA ASN A 88 4.65 -15.96 3.30
C ASN A 88 4.05 -15.25 4.53
N PRO A 89 4.51 -15.60 5.76
CA PRO A 89 3.90 -15.14 7.00
C PRO A 89 3.89 -13.62 7.11
N GLY A 90 2.74 -13.05 7.52
CA GLY A 90 2.60 -11.61 7.77
C GLY A 90 2.58 -10.74 6.52
N ARG A 91 2.44 -11.34 5.32
CA ARG A 91 2.54 -10.63 4.04
C ARG A 91 1.21 -10.61 3.29
N PHE A 92 0.29 -9.79 3.75
CA PHE A 92 -0.87 -9.26 3.03
C PHE A 92 -1.59 -8.25 3.94
N LEU A 93 -2.78 -7.79 3.57
CA LEU A 93 -3.63 -6.91 4.38
C LEU A 93 -3.78 -7.46 5.81
N GLY A 94 -3.51 -6.62 6.82
CA GLY A 94 -3.71 -7.00 8.22
C GLY A 94 -2.81 -8.14 8.70
N GLY A 95 -1.70 -8.40 7.98
CA GLY A 95 -0.72 -9.42 8.34
C GLY A 95 -1.24 -10.85 8.23
N ILE A 96 -2.29 -11.09 7.42
CA ILE A 96 -2.69 -12.45 7.04
C ILE A 96 -1.65 -13.07 6.12
#